data_AF-A0A5K0WXZ1-F1
#
_entry.id   AF-A0A5K0WXZ1-F1
#
_cell.length_a   1.000
_cell.length_b   1.000
_cell.length_c   1.000
_cell.angle_alpha   90.00
_cell.angle_beta   90.00
_cell.angle_gamma   90.00
#
_symmetry.space_group_name_H-M   'P 1'
#
loop_
_entity.id
_entity.type
_entity.pdbx_description
1 polymer ?
#
loop_
_entity_poly.entity_id
_entity_poly.type
_entity_poly.pdbx_seq_one_letter_code
_entity_poly.pdbx_strand_id
1 'polypeptide(L)' 'FGYIVLTTSAGIMDHEEARRKNVGGKVLGFFY' A
#
# COMPACT_ATOMS: atom_id res chain seq x y z
N PHE A 1 6.13 12.79 -2.10
CA PHE A 1 6.95 12.12 -3.13
C PHE A 1 7.41 10.72 -2.73
N GLY A 2 7.23 10.27 -1.50
CA GLY A 2 7.53 8.88 -1.13
C GLY A 2 6.34 7.94 -1.31
N TYR A 3 6.63 6.64 -1.39
CA TYR A 3 5.66 5.57 -1.49
C TYR A 3 5.64 4.75 -0.20
N ILE A 4 4.44 4.52 0.32
CA ILE A 4 4.19 3.53 1.36
C ILE A 4 3.73 2.26 0.65
N VAL A 5 4.42 1.15 0.87
CA VAL A 5 4.03 -0.16 0.36
C VAL A 5 3.34 -0.94 1.46
N LEU A 6 2.22 -1.57 1.10
CA LEU A 6 1.36 -2.33 2.00
C LEU A 6 1.18 -3.76 1.49
N THR A 7 1.20 -4.72 2.40
CA THR A 7 0.65 -6.06 2.17
C THR A 7 -0.85 -6.02 2.45
N THR A 8 -1.68 -6.18 1.42
CA THR A 8 -3.15 -6.25 1.52
C THR A 8 -3.64 -7.67 1.23
N SER A 9 -4.93 -7.95 1.42
CA SER A 9 -5.54 -9.23 1.01
C SER A 9 -5.53 -9.46 -0.52
N ALA A 10 -5.35 -8.40 -1.31
CA ALA A 10 -5.29 -8.45 -2.77
C ALA A 10 -3.85 -8.42 -3.32
N GLY A 11 -2.84 -8.56 -2.45
CA GLY A 11 -1.42 -8.52 -2.81
C GLY A 11 -0.67 -7.31 -2.24
N ILE A 12 0.59 -7.16 -2.67
CA ILE A 12 1.46 -6.03 -2.30
C ILE A 12 1.18 -4.87 -3.26
N MET A 13 0.95 -3.68 -2.72
CA MET A 13 0.66 -2.47 -3.51
C MET A 13 1.04 -1.21 -2.74
N ASP A 14 1.04 -0.07 -3.41
CA ASP A 14 1.23 1.22 -2.74
C ASP A 14 -0.08 1.75 -2.12
N HIS A 15 0.06 2.78 -1.27
CA HIS A 15 -1.05 3.44 -0.60
C HIS A 15 -2.08 4.12 -1.51
N GLU A 16 -1.72 4.58 -2.71
CA GLU A 16 -2.64 5.17 -3.68
C GLU A 16 -3.55 4.09 -4.26
N GLU A 17 -2.95 2.96 -4.67
CA GLU A 17 -3.68 1.80 -5.16
C GLU A 17 -4.60 1.21 -4.07
N ALA A 18 -4.08 1.07 -2.85
CA ALA A 18 -4.85 0.57 -1.71
C ALA A 18 -6.06 1.47 -1.41
N ARG A 19 -5.88 2.80 -1.44
CA ARG A 19 -6.97 3.78 -1.28
C ARG A 19 -8.00 3.66 -2.41
N ARG A 20 -7.55 3.60 -3.67
CA ARG A 20 -8.45 3.48 -4.84
C ARG A 20 -9.29 2.20 -4.80
N LYS A 21 -8.73 1.11 -4.27
CA LYS A 21 -9.41 -0.18 -4.13
C LYS A 21 -10.21 -0.32 -2.82
N ASN A 22 -10.17 0.66 -1.93
CA ASN A 22 -10.76 0.59 -0.58
C ASN A 22 -10.30 -0.64 0.22
N VAL A 23 -9.02 -0.99 0.10
CA VAL A 23 -8.42 -2.11 0.85
C VAL A 23 -7.38 -1.59 1.83
N GLY A 24 -7.39 -2.18 3.02
CA GLY A 24 -6.36 -1.96 4.03
C GLY A 24 -5.28 -3.03 3.96
N GLY A 25 -4.19 -2.79 4.68
CA GLY A 25 -3.08 -3.72 4.76
C GLY A 25 -2.10 -3.36 5.86
N LYS A 26 -1.13 -4.24 6.09
CA LYS A 26 0.02 -3.94 6.94
C LYS A 26 1.07 -3.23 6.12
N VAL A 27 1.74 -2.24 6.71
CA VAL A 27 2.85 -1.54 6.07
C VAL A 27 4.04 -2.49 5.95
N LEU A 28 4.57 -2.64 4.74
CA LEU A 28 5.77 -3.39 4.45
C LEU A 28 7.02 -2.51 4.54
N GLY A 29 6.91 -1.25 4.09
CA GLY A 29 7.99 -0.29 4.13
C GLY A 29 7.64 1.04 3.46
N PHE A 30 8.59 1.97 3.53
CA PHE A 30 8.50 3.30 2.94
C PHE A 30 9.80 3.62 2.19
N PHE A 31 9.69 4.25 1.02
CA PHE A 31 10.82 4.80 0.26
C PHE A 31 10.48 6.19 -0.28
N TYR A 32 11.51 7.02 -0.49
CA TYR A 32 11.40 8.40 -0.99
C TYR A 32 11.88 8.53 -2.44
#